data_AF-A0A059WTY0-F1
#
_entry.id   AF-A0A059WTY0-F1
#
_cell.length_a   1.000
_cell.length_b   1.000
_cell.length_c   1.000
_cell.angle_alpha   90.00
_cell.angle_beta   90.00
_cell.angle_gamma   90.00
#
_symmetry.space_group_name_H-M   'P 1'
#
loop_
_entity.id
_entity.type
_entity.pdbx_description
1 polymer ?
#
loop_
_entity_poly.entity_id
_entity_poly.type
_entity_poly.pdbx_seq_one_letter_code
_entity_poly.pdbx_strand_id
1 'polypeptide(L)'
;PGDVLAIGDYTGRPLPPLPDGRINKTGLQGFEQIDEIAIVVAPDYHETATLDTELITHCTQMRDRFAILHSRPGIDTLAAINNIRPPQDTTYAAFYFPWIKVFNPLTKQDSKVPPSGHIAGIYAKTDIERGVFKAPANEVVVGARSIEFQITKREQDSLNPRGVNCIRAFPGRGIRVWGARTASSNTLWKYI
;
A
#
# COMPACT_ATOMS: atom_id res chain seq x y z
N PRO A 1 5.74 -18.43 19.43
CA PRO A 1 4.71 -18.02 18.45
C PRO A 1 3.74 -17.06 19.13
N GLY A 2 3.60 -15.84 18.61
CA GLY A 2 2.61 -14.88 19.13
C GLY A 2 1.19 -15.31 18.77
N ASP A 3 0.21 -14.70 19.44
CA ASP A 3 -1.20 -14.90 19.12
C ASP A 3 -1.49 -14.45 17.68
N VAL A 4 -2.41 -15.16 17.02
CA VAL A 4 -2.87 -14.77 15.67
C VAL A 4 -3.62 -13.46 15.78
N LEU A 5 -3.16 -12.45 15.04
CA LEU A 5 -3.82 -11.14 15.00
C LEU A 5 -5.20 -11.26 14.36
N ALA A 6 -6.21 -10.74 15.06
CA ALA A 6 -7.57 -10.61 14.58
C ALA A 6 -7.81 -9.18 14.07
N ILE A 7 -8.89 -8.99 13.30
CA ILE A 7 -9.27 -7.66 12.80
C ILE A 7 -9.43 -6.62 13.92
N GLY A 8 -9.91 -7.06 15.09
CA GLY A 8 -10.07 -6.22 16.28
C GLY A 8 -8.77 -5.66 16.85
N ASP A 9 -7.63 -6.31 16.59
CA ASP A 9 -6.32 -5.79 16.99
C ASP A 9 -5.89 -4.61 16.12
N TYR A 10 -6.34 -4.58 14.86
CA TYR A 10 -6.06 -3.50 13.92
C TYR A 10 -7.06 -2.35 14.02
N THR A 11 -8.37 -2.63 14.05
CA THR A 11 -9.38 -1.56 14.23
C THR A 11 -9.22 -0.90 15.59
N GLY A 12 -8.87 -1.70 16.59
CA GLY A 12 -8.55 -1.26 17.93
C GLY A 12 -9.77 -1.01 18.80
N ARG A 13 -9.50 -0.59 20.04
CA ARG A 13 -10.52 -0.34 21.06
C ARG A 13 -10.06 0.74 22.03
N PRO A 14 -10.98 1.42 22.72
CA PRO A 14 -10.63 2.20 23.89
C PRO A 14 -10.04 1.30 24.99
N LEU A 15 -8.98 1.79 25.64
CA LEU A 15 -8.39 1.21 26.82
C LEU A 15 -9.08 1.74 28.08
N PRO A 16 -8.90 1.09 29.25
CA PRO A 16 -9.34 1.63 30.51
C PRO A 16 -8.82 3.07 30.73
N PRO A 17 -9.61 3.97 31.34
CA PRO A 17 -9.19 5.33 31.60
C PRO A 17 -7.90 5.38 32.43
N LEU A 18 -7.01 6.31 32.09
CA LEU A 18 -5.85 6.66 32.89
C LEU A 18 -6.30 7.38 34.18
N PRO A 19 -5.44 7.46 35.22
CA PRO A 19 -5.76 8.16 36.47
C PRO A 19 -6.14 9.64 36.30
N ASP A 20 -5.71 10.27 35.21
CA ASP A 20 -6.04 11.64 34.82
C ASP A 20 -7.37 11.76 34.03
N GLY A 21 -8.08 10.64 33.84
CA GLY A 21 -9.36 10.56 33.12
C GLY A 21 -9.23 10.42 31.60
N ARG A 22 -8.02 10.47 31.03
CA ARG A 22 -7.83 10.32 29.57
C ARG A 22 -8.04 8.86 29.15
N ILE A 23 -8.60 8.65 27.96
CA ILE A 23 -8.82 7.32 27.36
C ILE A 23 -7.90 7.18 26.16
N ASN A 24 -6.93 6.29 26.27
CA ASN A 24 -6.10 5.88 25.15
C ASN A 24 -6.89 4.88 24.29
N LYS A 25 -6.64 4.88 22.98
CA LYS A 25 -7.20 3.90 22.04
C LYS A 25 -6.07 3.12 21.38
N THR A 26 -6.33 1.87 20.99
CA THR A 26 -5.39 1.04 20.21
C THR A 26 -5.74 1.08 18.72
N GLY A 27 -4.86 0.53 17.87
CA GLY A 27 -5.13 0.32 16.44
C GLY A 27 -5.42 1.62 15.67
N LEU A 28 -6.27 1.51 14.65
CA LEU A 28 -6.75 2.62 13.82
C LEU A 28 -7.51 3.67 14.64
N GLN A 29 -8.28 3.23 15.64
CA GLN A 29 -8.93 4.14 16.60
C GLN A 29 -7.93 5.02 17.36
N GLY A 30 -6.72 4.52 17.63
CA GLY A 30 -5.62 5.33 18.18
C GLY A 30 -5.12 6.37 17.19
N PHE A 31 -5.07 6.04 15.90
CA PHE A 31 -4.65 6.95 14.84
C PHE A 31 -5.63 8.10 14.60
N GLU A 32 -6.90 7.96 14.97
CA GLU A 32 -7.89 9.05 14.93
C GLU A 32 -7.49 10.25 15.80
N GLN A 33 -6.67 10.03 16.83
CA GLN A 33 -6.24 11.06 17.77
C GLN A 33 -4.95 11.78 17.34
N ILE A 34 -4.41 11.43 16.17
CA ILE A 34 -3.15 11.96 15.65
C ILE A 34 -3.44 12.60 14.28
N ASP A 35 -3.32 13.92 14.22
CA ASP A 35 -3.65 14.72 13.04
C ASP A 35 -2.53 14.66 11.98
N GLU A 36 -1.29 14.38 12.40
CA GLU A 36 -0.11 14.39 11.53
C GLU A 36 0.02 13.13 10.65
N ILE A 37 -0.84 12.14 10.83
CA ILE A 37 -0.81 10.91 10.04
C ILE A 37 -1.37 11.21 8.64
N ALA A 38 -0.49 11.29 7.64
CA ALA A 38 -0.89 11.49 6.24
C ALA A 38 -0.99 10.19 5.42
N ILE A 39 -0.30 9.13 5.83
CA ILE A 39 -0.24 7.85 5.10
C ILE A 39 -0.51 6.71 6.07
N VAL A 40 -1.37 5.77 5.66
CA VAL A 40 -1.68 4.57 6.43
C VAL A 40 -1.32 3.33 5.61
N VAL A 41 -0.55 2.43 6.22
CA VAL A 41 -0.15 1.16 5.61
C VAL A 41 -0.12 0.06 6.67
N ALA A 42 -0.67 -1.10 6.32
CA ALA A 42 -0.45 -2.33 7.07
C ALA A 42 0.16 -3.36 6.10
N PRO A 43 1.47 -3.63 6.16
CA PRO A 43 2.06 -4.72 5.40
C PRO A 43 1.35 -6.03 5.71
N ASP A 44 1.22 -6.90 4.72
CA ASP A 44 0.60 -8.23 4.87
C ASP A 44 -0.87 -8.21 5.33
N TYR A 45 -1.59 -7.09 5.13
CA TYR A 45 -2.99 -6.97 5.54
C TYR A 45 -3.91 -8.06 4.97
N HIS A 46 -3.51 -8.72 3.88
CA HIS A 46 -4.27 -9.78 3.24
C HIS A 46 -4.37 -11.06 4.10
N GLU A 47 -3.55 -11.20 5.13
CA GLU A 47 -3.62 -12.28 6.12
C GLU A 47 -4.79 -12.11 7.10
N THR A 48 -5.28 -10.87 7.26
CA THR A 48 -6.41 -10.55 8.13
C THR A 48 -7.62 -10.18 7.27
N ALA A 49 -8.70 -10.95 7.40
CA ALA A 49 -9.92 -10.68 6.66
C ALA A 49 -10.41 -9.23 6.87
N THR A 50 -10.86 -8.60 5.78
CA THR A 50 -11.43 -7.25 5.71
C THR A 50 -10.55 -6.08 6.17
N LEU A 51 -9.27 -6.31 6.48
CA LEU A 51 -8.38 -5.24 6.93
C LEU A 51 -8.14 -4.16 5.85
N ASP A 52 -8.13 -4.53 4.58
CA ASP A 52 -8.12 -3.57 3.47
C ASP A 52 -9.31 -2.60 3.51
N THR A 53 -10.52 -3.12 3.73
CA THR A 53 -11.73 -2.31 3.88
C THR A 53 -11.64 -1.37 5.09
N GLU A 54 -11.11 -1.83 6.22
CA GLU A 54 -10.94 -1.00 7.42
C GLU A 54 -9.92 0.12 7.20
N LEU A 55 -8.80 -0.16 6.53
CA LEU A 55 -7.80 0.86 6.16
C LEU A 55 -8.41 1.95 5.25
N ILE A 56 -9.21 1.54 4.26
CA ILE A 56 -9.90 2.47 3.35
C ILE A 56 -10.94 3.28 4.12
N THR A 57 -11.72 2.63 4.98
CA THR A 57 -12.77 3.27 5.79
C THR A 57 -12.15 4.33 6.69
N HIS A 58 -11.07 4.00 7.39
CA HIS A 58 -10.32 4.94 8.22
C HIS A 58 -9.88 6.18 7.43
N CYS A 59 -9.22 5.98 6.28
CA CYS A 59 -8.74 7.09 5.46
C CYS A 59 -9.89 7.94 4.90
N THR A 60 -10.99 7.29 4.50
CA THR A 60 -12.18 7.97 3.98
C THR A 60 -12.91 8.79 5.04
N GLN A 61 -12.95 8.31 6.29
CA GLN A 61 -13.57 9.01 7.41
C GLN A 61 -12.74 10.20 7.87
N MET A 62 -11.43 10.04 8.01
CA MET A 62 -10.53 11.09 8.49
C MET A 62 -10.28 12.19 7.43
N ARG A 63 -10.33 11.84 6.14
CA ARG A 63 -10.21 12.76 4.97
C ARG A 63 -8.89 13.53 4.83
N ASP A 64 -7.95 13.32 5.73
CA ASP A 64 -6.62 13.96 5.81
C ASP A 64 -5.48 12.97 5.53
N ARG A 65 -5.80 11.70 5.26
CA ARG A 65 -4.83 10.61 5.14
C ARG A 65 -5.17 9.63 4.02
N PHE A 66 -4.15 8.92 3.56
CA PHE A 66 -4.22 8.12 2.35
C PHE A 66 -3.70 6.69 2.56
N ALA A 67 -4.46 5.70 2.12
CA ALA A 67 -4.10 4.29 2.25
C ALA A 67 -3.21 3.81 1.10
N ILE A 68 -2.16 3.06 1.42
CA ILE A 68 -1.34 2.36 0.43
C ILE A 68 -1.67 0.87 0.49
N LEU A 69 -2.27 0.36 -0.58
CA LEU A 69 -2.73 -1.01 -0.71
C LEU A 69 -1.88 -1.80 -1.71
N HIS A 70 -1.96 -3.12 -1.66
CA HIS A 70 -1.21 -4.00 -2.55
C HIS A 70 -1.96 -5.30 -2.89
N SER A 71 -1.58 -5.95 -3.99
CA SER A 71 -2.15 -7.24 -4.34
C SER A 71 -1.78 -8.34 -3.34
N ARG A 72 -2.46 -9.48 -3.40
CA ARG A 72 -1.95 -10.73 -2.80
C ARG A 72 -0.68 -11.21 -3.53
N PRO A 73 0.18 -12.01 -2.87
CA PRO A 73 1.32 -12.63 -3.52
C PRO A 73 0.88 -13.77 -4.43
N GLY A 74 1.77 -14.23 -5.30
CA GLY A 74 1.59 -15.43 -6.12
C GLY A 74 0.68 -15.25 -7.33
N ILE A 75 0.43 -14.00 -7.74
CA ILE A 75 -0.35 -13.71 -8.94
C ILE A 75 0.59 -13.62 -10.15
N ASP A 76 0.69 -14.71 -10.91
CA ASP A 76 1.64 -14.83 -12.04
C ASP A 76 1.01 -15.32 -13.35
N THR A 77 -0.25 -15.77 -13.33
CA THR A 77 -0.98 -16.16 -14.55
C THR A 77 -1.65 -14.95 -15.19
N LEU A 78 -1.65 -14.90 -16.53
CA LEU A 78 -2.32 -13.82 -17.28
C LEU A 78 -3.80 -13.68 -16.90
N ALA A 79 -4.50 -14.79 -16.66
CA ALA A 79 -5.89 -14.78 -16.25
C ALA A 79 -6.07 -14.12 -14.86
N ALA A 80 -5.20 -14.42 -13.90
CA ALA A 80 -5.26 -13.82 -12.57
C ALA A 80 -4.87 -12.33 -12.62
N ILE A 81 -3.84 -11.97 -13.39
CA ILE A 81 -3.41 -10.58 -13.62
C ILE A 81 -4.54 -9.76 -14.22
N ASN A 82 -5.24 -10.31 -15.21
CA ASN A 82 -6.40 -9.66 -15.84
C ASN A 82 -7.59 -9.47 -14.91
N ASN A 83 -7.56 -10.04 -13.70
CA ASN A 83 -8.59 -9.84 -12.69
C ASN A 83 -8.12 -8.96 -11.52
N ILE A 84 -6.87 -8.50 -11.51
CA ILE A 84 -6.38 -7.60 -10.46
C ILE A 84 -7.10 -6.26 -10.54
N ARG A 85 -7.57 -5.81 -9.38
CA ARG A 85 -8.25 -4.55 -9.14
C ARG A 85 -8.08 -4.15 -7.67
N PRO A 86 -8.14 -2.85 -7.34
CA PRO A 86 -8.30 -2.41 -5.96
C PRO A 86 -9.53 -3.08 -5.31
N PRO A 87 -9.50 -3.33 -4.00
CA PRO A 87 -10.60 -4.00 -3.30
C PRO A 87 -11.87 -3.13 -3.24
N GLN A 88 -11.72 -1.81 -3.26
CA GLN A 88 -12.83 -0.85 -3.23
C GLN A 88 -12.50 0.37 -4.10
N ASP A 89 -13.53 0.94 -4.73
CA ASP A 89 -13.44 2.22 -5.46
C ASP A 89 -13.38 3.37 -4.44
N THR A 90 -12.24 4.05 -4.38
CA THR A 90 -12.02 5.16 -3.44
C THR A 90 -10.94 6.11 -3.94
N THR A 91 -11.10 7.40 -3.61
CA THR A 91 -10.11 8.44 -3.84
C THR A 91 -9.06 8.52 -2.74
N TYR A 92 -9.24 7.78 -1.64
CA TYR A 92 -8.37 7.82 -0.45
C TYR A 92 -7.39 6.64 -0.36
N ALA A 93 -7.23 5.90 -1.45
CA ALA A 93 -6.26 4.81 -1.51
C ALA A 93 -5.60 4.70 -2.87
N ALA A 94 -4.42 4.08 -2.91
CA ALA A 94 -3.78 3.62 -4.13
C ALA A 94 -3.37 2.16 -4.00
N PHE A 95 -3.42 1.42 -5.10
CA PHE A 95 -3.21 -0.02 -5.10
C PHE A 95 -2.00 -0.40 -5.97
N TYR A 96 -1.10 -1.23 -5.43
CA TYR A 96 0.18 -1.54 -6.05
C TYR A 96 0.35 -3.04 -6.36
N PHE A 97 0.94 -3.34 -7.52
CA PHE A 97 1.22 -4.70 -8.01
C PHE A 97 2.52 -4.69 -8.83
N PRO A 98 3.39 -5.71 -8.79
CA PRO A 98 3.37 -6.93 -7.99
C PRO A 98 4.17 -6.78 -6.70
N TRP A 99 4.29 -7.90 -5.96
CA TRP A 99 5.23 -8.01 -4.86
C TRP A 99 6.68 -7.87 -5.34
N ILE A 100 7.55 -7.48 -4.42
CA ILE A 100 8.98 -7.30 -4.68
C ILE A 100 9.78 -8.34 -3.91
N LYS A 101 10.95 -8.67 -4.43
CA LYS A 101 11.92 -9.54 -3.76
C LYS A 101 13.06 -8.70 -3.23
N VAL A 102 13.35 -8.87 -1.94
CA VAL A 102 14.42 -8.20 -1.22
C VAL A 102 15.36 -9.24 -0.61
N PHE A 103 16.60 -8.86 -0.34
CA PHE A 103 17.50 -9.75 0.40
C PHE A 103 17.09 -9.85 1.85
N ASN A 104 16.89 -11.07 2.34
CA ASN A 104 16.70 -11.32 3.76
C ASN A 104 18.06 -11.67 4.40
N PRO A 105 18.61 -10.82 5.28
CA PRO A 105 19.91 -11.07 5.90
C PRO A 105 19.90 -12.25 6.87
N LEU A 106 18.74 -12.62 7.45
CA LEU A 106 18.61 -13.74 8.38
C LEU A 106 18.69 -15.08 7.65
N THR A 107 17.98 -15.21 6.52
CA THR A 107 17.98 -16.45 5.72
C THR A 107 19.06 -16.48 4.64
N LYS A 108 19.70 -15.33 4.37
CA LYS A 108 20.68 -15.12 3.28
C LYS A 108 20.11 -15.45 1.89
N GLN A 109 18.79 -15.36 1.74
CA GLN A 109 18.09 -15.62 0.49
C GLN A 109 17.17 -14.45 0.16
N ASP A 110 16.72 -14.37 -1.09
CA ASP A 110 15.72 -13.39 -1.46
C ASP A 110 14.35 -13.82 -0.91
N SER A 111 13.66 -12.90 -0.22
CA SER A 111 12.30 -13.08 0.27
C SER A 111 11.34 -12.13 -0.43
N LYS A 112 10.13 -12.61 -0.70
CA LYS A 112 9.04 -11.77 -1.20
C LYS A 112 8.50 -10.92 -0.06
N VAL A 113 8.25 -9.64 -0.32
CA VAL A 113 7.61 -8.71 0.62
C VAL A 113 6.54 -7.90 -0.12
N PRO A 114 5.49 -7.48 0.59
CA PRO A 114 4.50 -6.59 0.02
C PRO A 114 5.15 -5.25 -0.37
N PRO A 115 4.73 -4.64 -1.49
CA PRO A 115 5.36 -3.41 -1.97
C PRO A 115 4.99 -2.19 -1.12
N SER A 116 3.89 -2.23 -0.36
CA SER A 116 3.27 -1.07 0.27
C SER A 116 4.22 -0.28 1.19
N GLY A 117 5.07 -0.96 1.96
CA GLY A 117 6.08 -0.30 2.79
C GLY A 117 7.14 0.47 1.98
N HIS A 118 7.56 -0.07 0.82
CA HIS A 118 8.50 0.63 -0.06
C HIS A 118 7.84 1.82 -0.74
N ILE A 119 6.56 1.70 -1.11
CA ILE A 119 5.78 2.80 -1.66
C ILE A 119 5.62 3.93 -0.64
N ALA A 120 5.35 3.61 0.63
CA ALA A 120 5.28 4.62 1.69
C ALA A 120 6.59 5.42 1.81
N GLY A 121 7.74 4.73 1.73
CA GLY A 121 9.05 5.39 1.67
C GLY A 121 9.24 6.26 0.42
N ILE A 122 8.75 5.81 -0.74
CA ILE A 122 8.79 6.58 -1.99
C ILE A 122 7.91 7.83 -1.91
N TYR A 123 6.72 7.75 -1.29
CA TYR A 123 5.86 8.91 -1.06
C TYR A 123 6.60 9.94 -0.21
N ALA A 124 7.11 9.53 0.96
CA ALA A 124 7.85 10.41 1.85
C ALA A 124 9.06 11.06 1.17
N LYS A 125 9.85 10.26 0.43
CA LYS A 125 11.00 10.77 -0.33
C LYS A 125 10.58 11.78 -1.39
N THR A 126 9.56 11.46 -2.18
CA THR A 126 9.08 12.33 -3.26
C THR A 126 8.57 13.65 -2.71
N ASP A 127 7.83 13.60 -1.60
CA ASP A 127 7.32 14.80 -0.95
C ASP A 127 8.47 15.69 -0.43
N ILE A 128 9.45 15.11 0.27
CA ILE A 128 10.62 15.86 0.77
C ILE A 128 11.44 16.47 -0.38
N GLU A 129 11.69 15.72 -1.46
CA GLU A 129 12.58 16.17 -2.54
C GLU A 129 11.90 17.09 -3.56
N ARG A 130 10.58 16.91 -3.77
CA ARG A 130 9.85 17.51 -4.90
C ARG A 130 8.49 18.09 -4.53
N GLY A 131 7.99 17.85 -3.32
CA GLY A 131 6.67 18.27 -2.84
C GLY A 131 5.53 17.36 -3.28
N VAL A 132 4.43 17.39 -2.51
CA VAL A 132 3.19 16.60 -2.71
C VAL A 132 2.60 16.65 -4.13
N PHE A 133 2.80 17.74 -4.87
CA PHE A 133 2.26 17.89 -6.22
C PHE A 133 2.99 17.02 -7.27
N LYS A 134 4.17 16.47 -6.91
CA LYS A 134 4.91 15.58 -7.79
C LYS A 134 4.43 14.15 -7.60
N ALA A 135 3.87 13.57 -8.66
CA ALA A 135 3.48 12.16 -8.67
C ALA A 135 4.65 11.22 -8.27
N PRO A 136 4.44 10.30 -7.30
CA PRO A 136 5.43 9.33 -6.81
C PRO A 136 5.59 8.13 -7.76
N ALA A 137 5.83 8.43 -9.04
CA ALA A 137 6.04 7.47 -10.12
C ALA A 137 7.34 7.75 -10.85
N ASN A 138 7.85 6.74 -11.55
CA ASN A 138 9.19 6.68 -12.15
C ASN A 138 10.32 6.71 -11.09
N GLU A 139 9.99 6.47 -9.82
CA GLU A 139 10.95 6.35 -8.72
C GLU A 139 11.53 4.95 -8.63
N VAL A 140 12.81 4.85 -8.25
CA VAL A 140 13.48 3.56 -8.02
C VAL A 140 13.01 2.96 -6.70
N VAL A 141 12.65 1.68 -6.72
CA VAL A 141 12.36 0.91 -5.51
C VAL A 141 13.68 0.46 -4.90
N VAL A 142 14.23 1.30 -4.01
CA VAL A 142 15.50 1.03 -3.32
C VAL A 142 15.39 -0.26 -2.50
N GLY A 143 16.42 -1.11 -2.56
CA GLY A 143 16.45 -2.39 -1.84
C GLY A 143 15.77 -3.57 -2.56
N ALA A 144 14.92 -3.30 -3.57
CA ALA A 144 14.35 -4.35 -4.40
C ALA A 144 15.41 -4.95 -5.32
N ARG A 145 15.54 -6.28 -5.30
CA ARG A 145 16.44 -7.06 -6.17
C ARG A 145 15.75 -7.55 -7.42
N SER A 146 14.50 -7.97 -7.28
CA SER A 146 13.64 -8.37 -8.39
C SER A 146 12.18 -8.15 -8.02
N ILE A 147 11.28 -8.42 -8.95
CA ILE A 147 9.83 -8.40 -8.73
C ILE A 147 9.28 -9.82 -8.86
N GLU A 148 8.16 -10.09 -8.20
CA GLU A 148 7.53 -11.40 -8.22
C GLU A 148 7.15 -11.82 -9.64
N PHE A 149 6.61 -10.89 -10.41
CA PHE A 149 6.17 -11.10 -11.78
C PHE A 149 6.59 -9.93 -12.68
N GLN A 150 7.06 -10.23 -13.89
CA GLN A 150 7.45 -9.20 -14.86
C GLN A 150 6.23 -8.67 -15.61
N ILE A 151 5.86 -7.42 -15.35
CA ILE A 151 4.73 -6.78 -16.04
C ILE A 151 5.19 -6.20 -17.37
N THR A 152 4.60 -6.70 -18.45
CA THR A 152 4.76 -6.18 -19.81
C THR A 152 4.02 -4.85 -19.98
N LYS A 153 4.37 -4.10 -21.03
CA LYS A 153 3.65 -2.86 -21.36
C LYS A 153 2.15 -3.11 -21.59
N ARG A 154 1.79 -4.20 -22.30
CA ARG A 154 0.39 -4.53 -22.62
C ARG A 154 -0.43 -4.82 -21.36
N GLU A 155 0.11 -5.59 -20.43
CA GLU A 155 -0.57 -5.88 -19.15
C GLU A 155 -0.76 -4.60 -18.34
N GLN A 156 0.28 -3.77 -18.25
CA GLN A 156 0.21 -2.46 -17.59
C GLN A 156 -0.87 -1.56 -18.22
N ASP A 157 -0.98 -1.53 -19.55
CA ASP A 157 -1.97 -0.72 -20.26
C ASP A 157 -3.42 -1.20 -19.95
N SER A 158 -3.60 -2.48 -19.60
CA SER A 158 -4.88 -3.02 -19.13
C SER A 158 -5.14 -2.75 -17.64
N LEU A 159 -4.09 -2.78 -16.80
CA LEU A 159 -4.16 -2.60 -15.35
C LEU A 159 -4.36 -1.14 -14.93
N ASN A 160 -3.68 -0.21 -15.61
CA ASN A 160 -3.70 1.22 -15.28
C ASN A 160 -5.12 1.83 -15.25
N PRO A 161 -6.00 1.59 -16.24
CA PRO A 161 -7.39 2.07 -16.19
C PRO A 161 -8.21 1.60 -14.98
N ARG A 162 -7.76 0.54 -14.29
CA ARG A 162 -8.42 -0.04 -13.13
C ARG A 162 -7.86 0.45 -11.79
N GLY A 163 -7.02 1.49 -11.80
CA GLY A 163 -6.41 2.03 -10.57
C GLY A 163 -5.26 1.18 -10.02
N VAL A 164 -4.65 0.31 -10.83
CA VAL A 164 -3.52 -0.53 -10.42
C VAL A 164 -2.21 0.12 -10.83
N ASN A 165 -1.38 0.50 -9.85
CA ASN A 165 -0.05 1.04 -10.06
C ASN A 165 0.98 -0.07 -10.16
N CYS A 166 1.58 -0.22 -11.34
CA CYS A 166 2.50 -1.31 -11.62
C CYS A 166 3.92 -0.99 -11.12
N ILE A 167 4.62 -1.97 -10.56
CA ILE A 167 6.06 -1.93 -10.27
C ILE A 167 6.76 -2.77 -11.32
N ARG A 168 7.75 -2.20 -12.01
CA ARG A 168 8.35 -2.80 -13.21
C ARG A 168 9.85 -2.78 -13.16
N ALA A 169 10.48 -3.86 -13.63
CA ALA A 169 11.91 -3.89 -13.86
C ALA A 169 12.22 -3.37 -15.27
N PHE A 170 13.18 -2.45 -15.36
CA PHE A 170 13.64 -1.89 -16.62
C PHE A 170 15.14 -2.16 -16.77
N PRO A 171 15.59 -2.76 -17.89
CA PRO A 171 17.00 -2.91 -18.18
C PRO A 171 17.75 -1.58 -18.06
N GLY A 172 18.85 -1.55 -17.29
CA GLY A 172 19.67 -0.36 -17.05
C GLY A 172 19.04 0.75 -16.19
N ARG A 173 17.76 0.62 -15.78
CA ARG A 173 17.05 1.64 -14.97
C ARG A 173 16.54 1.12 -13.64
N GLY A 174 16.75 -0.17 -13.35
CA GLY A 174 16.33 -0.82 -12.11
C GLY A 174 14.82 -1.08 -12.03
N ILE A 175 14.37 -1.40 -10.82
CA ILE A 175 12.96 -1.62 -10.50
C ILE A 175 12.34 -0.29 -10.13
N ARG A 176 11.21 0.05 -10.75
CA ARG A 176 10.58 1.36 -10.61
C ARG A 176 9.08 1.25 -10.38
N VAL A 177 8.56 2.17 -9.58
CA VAL A 177 7.12 2.43 -9.51
C VAL A 177 6.70 3.07 -10.83
N TRP A 178 5.67 2.54 -11.47
CA TRP A 178 5.25 2.92 -12.80
C TRP A 178 3.74 3.16 -12.89
N GLY A 179 3.23 3.94 -11.92
CA GLY A 179 1.86 4.40 -11.84
C GLY A 179 1.68 5.34 -10.65
N ALA A 180 0.78 6.30 -10.78
CA ALA A 180 0.40 7.23 -9.71
C ALA A 180 -1.12 7.49 -9.70
N ARG A 181 -1.91 6.43 -9.91
CA ARG A 181 -3.37 6.50 -9.86
C ARG A 181 -3.90 6.19 -8.47
N THR A 182 -5.01 6.80 -8.11
CA THR A 182 -5.82 6.35 -6.98
C THR A 182 -6.54 5.04 -7.35
N ALA A 183 -7.17 4.42 -6.36
CA ALA A 183 -8.08 3.29 -6.52
C ALA A 183 -9.45 3.72 -7.10
N SER A 184 -9.61 4.99 -7.50
CA SER A 184 -10.91 5.51 -7.91
C SER A 184 -11.22 5.32 -9.38
N SER A 185 -12.49 5.05 -9.68
CA SER A 185 -13.03 5.20 -11.04
C SER A 185 -13.33 6.66 -11.42
N ASN A 186 -13.37 7.57 -10.44
CA ASN A 186 -13.65 8.99 -10.66
C ASN A 186 -12.48 9.68 -11.39
N THR A 187 -12.77 10.21 -12.58
CA THR A 187 -11.77 10.85 -13.44
C THR A 187 -11.22 12.16 -12.88
N LEU A 188 -11.95 12.85 -12.00
CA LEU A 188 -11.50 14.08 -11.33
C LEU A 188 -10.40 13.79 -10.30
N TRP A 189 -10.46 12.62 -9.66
CA TRP A 189 -9.55 12.20 -8.59
C TRP A 189 -8.72 10.99 -9.01
N LYS A 190 -8.28 11.01 -10.27
CA LYS A 190 -7.60 9.89 -10.91
C LYS A 190 -6.19 9.67 -10.41
N TYR A 191 -5.50 10.75 -10.01
CA TYR A 191 -4.10 10.71 -9.61
C TYR A 191 -3.96 10.94 -8.11
N ILE A 192 -2.95 10.27 -7.54
CA ILE A 192 -2.45 10.53 -6.17
C ILE A 192 -1.95 11.96 -6.09
#